data_AF-A0A5M9JAK5-F1
#
_entry.id   AF-A0A5M9JAK5-F1
#
_cell.length_a   1.000
_cell.length_b   1.000
_cell.length_c   1.000
_cell.angle_alpha   90.00
_cell.angle_beta   90.00
_cell.angle_gamma   90.00
#
_symmetry.space_group_name_H-M   'P 1'
#
loop_
_entity.id
_entity.type
_entity.pdbx_description
1 polymer ?
#
loop_
_entity_poly.entity_id
_entity_poly.type
_entity_poly.pdbx_seq_one_letter_code
_entity_poly.pdbx_strand_id
1 'polypeptide(L)'
;MDEFTADAFANRDDPIPVIRLNTTRGSDDEVEDTNESPHKKGTRERLRKHKSELKENIRKAHSKASEASATVQDRLLEKLLQQVIPIEDLSENRKDVEPINFVERPAFNITTMSNNFRRFNARIGVVFVFQAKVIRLLSWKQWSHTLSFLAVYTFVCLDPYLLTVLPLAVLLLAILIPSFIARHPAPPTTITADSFTYSTTGPPIAPAPTVKPVKELSKDFFRNMRDLQNCMEDFSQLHDQIITLISPSTNFSNEPLSSTVFLFLVVTAAFMFIASHLMPWRFIFLTIGWTITSLGHPTIQRQMLTTHTTVVKPRAKPLQASLQAFIAQDIILDSSPETREVEIFELQKLSRAGEWEHWLFSSSPYDPMSSMRMETGRPIGCRFFEDVKSPRGWEWSEKKWALDLWSREWVEERIITGVEVETEGERWVYDIRYEGHEEDSVGVVDTGSNMGSLRGKKGLPVSWEEASDVDGAGRRGEWRRRRWVRMVKRRWEHEDGEGDAAEKK
;
A
#
# COMPACT_ATOMS: atom_id res chain seq x y z
N MET A 1 -43.48 -6.30 -28.04
CA MET A 1 -42.92 -7.28 -27.08
C MET A 1 -41.40 -7.11 -26.94
N ASP A 2 -40.86 -5.98 -27.42
CA ASP A 2 -39.43 -5.75 -27.66
C ASP A 2 -38.65 -5.25 -26.44
N GLU A 3 -39.33 -5.03 -25.32
CA GLU A 3 -38.76 -4.51 -24.07
C GLU A 3 -38.23 -5.64 -23.16
N PHE A 4 -38.70 -6.89 -23.34
CA PHE A 4 -38.42 -7.97 -22.39
C PHE A 4 -37.04 -8.64 -22.53
N THR A 5 -36.41 -8.60 -23.70
CA THR A 5 -35.12 -9.32 -23.92
C THR A 5 -33.89 -8.46 -23.63
N ALA A 6 -33.97 -7.15 -23.83
CA ALA A 6 -32.90 -6.22 -23.45
C ALA A 6 -32.86 -5.96 -21.93
N ASP A 7 -34.02 -5.93 -21.27
CA ASP A 7 -34.12 -5.72 -19.82
C ASP A 7 -33.73 -6.96 -19.00
N ALA A 8 -33.68 -8.15 -19.60
CA ALA A 8 -33.32 -9.39 -18.91
C ALA A 8 -31.88 -9.41 -18.34
N PHE A 9 -30.97 -8.59 -18.91
CA PHE A 9 -29.61 -8.45 -18.41
C PHE A 9 -29.41 -7.25 -17.48
N ALA A 10 -30.36 -6.31 -17.45
CA ALA A 10 -30.28 -5.08 -16.65
C ALA A 10 -31.10 -5.15 -15.36
N ASN A 11 -32.20 -5.91 -15.35
CA ASN A 11 -33.13 -5.93 -14.22
C ASN A 11 -32.86 -7.15 -13.33
N ARG A 12 -32.42 -6.90 -12.09
CA ARG A 12 -32.28 -7.91 -11.04
C ARG A 12 -33.44 -7.79 -10.06
N ASP A 13 -34.07 -8.93 -9.74
CA ASP A 13 -35.24 -8.97 -8.86
C ASP A 13 -34.89 -8.81 -7.36
N ASP A 14 -33.75 -9.39 -6.92
CA ASP A 14 -33.34 -9.45 -5.51
C ASP A 14 -32.14 -8.52 -5.19
N PRO A 15 -32.02 -7.93 -3.98
CA PRO A 15 -30.81 -7.19 -3.56
C PRO A 15 -29.61 -8.11 -3.30
N ILE A 16 -28.37 -7.61 -3.43
CA ILE A 16 -27.17 -8.36 -3.03
C ILE A 16 -27.15 -8.47 -1.50
N PRO A 17 -26.93 -9.67 -0.94
CA PRO A 17 -26.73 -9.81 0.51
C PRO A 17 -25.42 -9.11 0.93
N VAL A 18 -25.49 -8.35 2.01
CA VAL A 18 -24.32 -7.68 2.62
C VAL A 18 -23.48 -8.70 3.37
N ILE A 19 -22.16 -8.62 3.23
CA ILE A 19 -21.24 -9.51 3.95
C ILE A 19 -21.04 -8.93 5.36
N ARG A 20 -21.83 -9.43 6.32
CA ARG A 20 -21.58 -9.11 7.74
C ARG A 20 -20.58 -10.10 8.30
N LEU A 21 -19.32 -9.68 8.37
CA LEU A 21 -18.34 -10.37 9.16
C LEU A 21 -18.50 -9.86 10.60
N ASN A 22 -18.86 -10.76 11.52
CA ASN A 22 -19.08 -10.41 12.92
C ASN A 22 -17.75 -9.98 13.56
N THR A 23 -17.42 -8.70 13.44
CA THR A 23 -16.39 -8.06 14.25
C THR A 23 -16.92 -8.02 15.68
N THR A 24 -16.29 -8.78 16.56
CA THR A 24 -16.52 -8.73 18.00
C THR A 24 -16.11 -7.35 18.50
N ARG A 25 -17.01 -6.37 18.41
CA ARG A 25 -16.86 -5.04 18.99
C ARG A 25 -18.21 -4.67 19.59
N GLY A 26 -18.35 -4.92 20.89
CA GLY A 26 -19.36 -4.34 21.78
C GLY A 26 -20.84 -4.60 21.45
N SER A 27 -21.48 -5.45 22.26
CA SER A 27 -22.86 -5.23 22.75
C SER A 27 -22.99 -3.75 23.19
N ASP A 28 -24.00 -2.96 22.86
CA ASP A 28 -25.43 -3.11 23.14
C ASP A 28 -26.23 -2.24 22.15
N ASP A 29 -27.33 -2.76 21.62
CA ASP A 29 -28.54 -1.99 21.25
C ASP A 29 -29.64 -3.01 20.89
N GLU A 30 -30.11 -3.72 21.92
CA GLU A 30 -31.41 -4.40 21.86
C GLU A 30 -32.49 -3.35 22.10
N VAL A 31 -33.20 -2.95 21.03
CA VAL A 31 -34.43 -2.16 21.17
C VAL A 31 -35.58 -3.14 21.38
N GLU A 32 -36.11 -3.13 22.61
CA GLU A 32 -37.33 -3.80 23.06
C GLU A 32 -38.53 -3.45 22.17
N ASP A 33 -39.16 -4.48 21.60
CA ASP A 33 -40.35 -4.37 20.75
C ASP A 33 -41.60 -4.62 21.62
N THR A 34 -42.18 -3.56 22.19
CA THR A 34 -43.45 -3.66 22.92
C THR A 34 -44.64 -3.70 21.96
N ASN A 35 -45.26 -4.88 21.92
CA ASN A 35 -46.56 -5.17 21.29
C ASN A 35 -47.70 -4.34 21.91
N GLU A 36 -48.37 -3.50 21.13
CA GLU A 36 -49.79 -3.17 21.34
C GLU A 36 -50.51 -2.93 20.01
N SER A 37 -51.69 -3.53 19.85
CA SER A 37 -52.48 -3.54 18.60
C SER A 37 -53.77 -2.70 18.73
N PRO A 38 -54.43 -2.30 17.62
CA PRO A 38 -54.96 -0.94 17.49
C PRO A 38 -56.49 -0.81 17.49
N HIS A 39 -56.99 0.39 17.83
CA HIS A 39 -58.32 0.84 17.44
C HIS A 39 -58.34 2.35 17.13
N LYS A 40 -58.65 2.72 15.87
CA LYS A 40 -59.83 3.53 15.50
C LYS A 40 -59.82 3.92 14.01
N LYS A 41 -60.91 3.55 13.34
CA LYS A 41 -61.30 3.96 11.99
C LYS A 41 -61.59 5.47 12.00
N GLY A 42 -60.89 6.24 11.16
CA GLY A 42 -61.18 7.67 10.95
C GLY A 42 -60.08 8.43 10.19
N THR A 43 -58.83 7.97 10.27
CA THR A 43 -57.67 8.72 9.74
C THR A 43 -57.37 8.42 8.25
N ARG A 44 -57.89 7.31 7.71
CA ARG A 44 -57.62 6.87 6.32
C ARG A 44 -58.26 7.74 5.24
N GLU A 45 -59.33 8.47 5.57
CA GLU A 45 -60.06 9.27 4.57
C GLU A 45 -59.45 10.66 4.38
N ARG A 46 -58.94 11.27 5.47
CA ARG A 46 -58.21 12.55 5.41
C ARG A 46 -56.85 12.41 4.71
N LEU A 47 -56.14 11.31 4.93
CA LEU A 47 -54.86 11.03 4.28
C LEU A 47 -55.01 10.82 2.76
N ARG A 48 -56.15 10.27 2.31
CA ARG A 48 -56.40 9.98 0.89
C ARG A 48 -56.67 11.26 0.09
N LYS A 49 -57.35 12.24 0.69
CA LYS A 49 -57.60 13.57 0.09
C LYS A 49 -56.32 14.41 -0.03
N HIS A 50 -55.48 14.38 1.00
CA HIS A 50 -54.20 15.09 0.99
C HIS A 50 -53.20 14.47 -0.03
N LYS A 51 -53.27 13.15 -0.24
CA LYS A 51 -52.45 12.44 -1.23
C LYS A 51 -52.87 12.74 -2.68
N SER A 52 -54.16 12.98 -2.94
CA SER A 52 -54.63 13.38 -4.27
C SER A 52 -54.22 14.81 -4.62
N GLU A 53 -54.32 15.75 -3.68
CA GLU A 53 -53.93 17.16 -3.90
C GLU A 53 -52.41 17.31 -4.05
N LEU A 54 -51.62 16.57 -3.27
CA LEU A 54 -50.17 16.52 -3.41
C LEU A 54 -49.73 15.90 -4.77
N LYS A 55 -50.43 14.85 -5.22
CA LYS A 55 -50.16 14.20 -6.51
C LYS A 55 -50.48 15.11 -7.70
N GLU A 56 -51.50 15.96 -7.59
CA GLU A 56 -51.84 16.93 -8.62
C GLU A 56 -50.83 18.10 -8.67
N ASN A 57 -50.40 18.58 -7.51
CA ASN A 57 -49.38 19.65 -7.42
C ASN A 57 -48.01 19.18 -7.90
N ILE A 58 -47.61 17.93 -7.61
CA ILE A 58 -46.37 17.35 -8.13
C ILE A 58 -46.45 17.15 -9.66
N ARG A 59 -47.61 16.78 -10.20
CA ARG A 59 -47.81 16.63 -11.65
C ARG A 59 -47.72 17.98 -12.39
N LYS A 60 -48.24 19.05 -11.80
CA LYS A 60 -48.10 20.44 -12.33
C LYS A 60 -46.68 20.99 -12.21
N ALA A 61 -45.91 20.56 -11.20
CA ALA A 61 -44.50 20.92 -11.07
C ALA A 61 -43.60 20.16 -12.07
N HIS A 62 -43.93 18.89 -12.36
CA HIS A 62 -43.15 18.04 -13.26
C HIS A 62 -43.24 18.45 -14.74
N SER A 63 -44.30 19.16 -15.15
CA SER A 63 -44.43 19.68 -16.52
C SER A 63 -43.64 20.98 -16.79
N LYS A 64 -43.13 21.65 -15.74
CA LYS A 64 -42.34 22.90 -15.87
C LYS A 64 -40.84 22.74 -15.56
N ALA A 65 -40.39 21.55 -15.16
CA ALA A 65 -39.03 21.33 -14.62
C ALA A 65 -38.22 20.25 -15.36
N SER A 66 -38.48 20.04 -16.66
CA SER A 66 -37.79 18.99 -17.44
C SER A 66 -36.41 19.40 -17.99
N GLU A 67 -35.98 20.67 -17.86
CA GLU A 67 -34.64 21.10 -18.33
C GLU A 67 -33.75 21.70 -17.21
N ALA A 68 -34.33 22.11 -16.08
CA ALA A 68 -33.57 22.77 -15.00
C ALA A 68 -33.26 21.88 -13.77
N SER A 69 -33.77 20.66 -13.72
CA SER A 69 -33.66 19.77 -12.54
C SER A 69 -32.34 19.00 -12.46
N ALA A 70 -31.64 18.78 -13.59
CA ALA A 70 -30.31 18.19 -13.59
C ALA A 70 -29.30 19.12 -12.87
N THR A 71 -29.38 20.43 -13.13
CA THR A 71 -28.40 21.43 -12.69
C THR A 71 -28.40 21.73 -11.19
N VAL A 72 -29.55 21.60 -10.51
CA VAL A 72 -29.66 21.91 -9.06
C VAL A 72 -29.24 20.71 -8.22
N GLN A 73 -29.55 19.50 -8.66
CA GLN A 73 -29.09 18.27 -8.01
C GLN A 73 -27.57 18.11 -8.19
N ASP A 74 -27.05 18.46 -9.37
CA ASP A 74 -25.61 18.52 -9.65
C ASP A 74 -24.88 19.48 -8.69
N ARG A 75 -25.45 20.66 -8.42
CA ARG A 75 -24.90 21.63 -7.46
C ARG A 75 -24.93 21.14 -6.01
N LEU A 76 -25.92 20.34 -5.62
CA LEU A 76 -26.01 19.80 -4.26
C LEU A 76 -25.00 18.68 -4.04
N LEU A 77 -24.79 17.82 -5.03
CA LEU A 77 -23.80 16.73 -4.98
C LEU A 77 -22.37 17.30 -5.03
N GLU A 78 -22.14 18.33 -5.85
CA GLU A 78 -20.90 19.10 -5.88
C GLU A 78 -20.61 19.79 -4.54
N LYS A 79 -21.63 20.38 -3.90
CA LYS A 79 -21.50 21.04 -2.59
C LYS A 79 -21.27 20.05 -1.45
N LEU A 80 -21.88 18.86 -1.50
CA LEU A 80 -21.64 17.81 -0.52
C LEU A 80 -20.23 17.20 -0.64
N LEU A 81 -19.71 17.03 -1.86
CA LEU A 81 -18.34 16.54 -2.08
C LEU A 81 -17.27 17.59 -1.72
N GLN A 82 -17.55 18.88 -1.95
CA GLN A 82 -16.66 19.98 -1.52
C GLN A 82 -16.57 20.11 0.00
N GLN A 83 -17.58 19.68 0.75
CA GLN A 83 -17.64 19.84 2.21
C GLN A 83 -16.87 18.74 2.97
N VAL A 84 -16.42 17.67 2.30
CA VAL A 84 -15.87 16.46 2.94
C VAL A 84 -14.33 16.32 2.77
N ILE A 85 -13.68 17.20 2.00
CA ILE A 85 -12.23 17.14 1.77
C ILE A 85 -11.57 18.40 2.32
N PRO A 86 -10.71 18.32 3.35
CA PRO A 86 -9.84 19.44 3.73
C PRO A 86 -8.95 19.82 2.53
N ILE A 87 -8.90 21.11 2.23
CA ILE A 87 -8.02 21.67 1.21
C ILE A 87 -6.62 21.72 1.83
N GLU A 88 -5.90 20.61 1.83
CA GLU A 88 -4.48 20.59 2.19
C GLU A 88 -3.62 20.30 0.95
N ASP A 89 -2.87 21.34 0.59
CA ASP A 89 -1.64 21.39 -0.22
C ASP A 89 -1.64 20.77 -1.62
N LEU A 90 -2.18 21.55 -2.56
CA LEU A 90 -1.77 21.46 -3.96
C LEU A 90 -0.47 22.26 -4.18
N SER A 91 0.62 21.50 -4.32
CA SER A 91 1.81 21.76 -5.16
C SER A 91 2.89 22.72 -4.64
N GLU A 92 3.83 22.17 -3.86
CA GLU A 92 5.22 22.62 -3.93
C GLU A 92 5.90 22.11 -5.22
N ASN A 93 5.99 23.02 -6.19
CA ASN A 93 7.16 23.29 -7.02
C ASN A 93 8.12 22.11 -7.34
N ARG A 94 7.79 21.29 -8.34
CA ARG A 94 8.79 20.46 -9.03
C ARG A 94 8.98 20.98 -10.45
N LYS A 95 10.04 21.77 -10.65
CA LYS A 95 10.53 22.17 -11.96
C LYS A 95 11.42 21.05 -12.55
N ASP A 96 11.27 20.87 -13.85
CA ASP A 96 12.21 20.29 -14.81
C ASP A 96 12.46 18.77 -14.76
N VAL A 97 11.58 18.01 -15.44
CA VAL A 97 11.95 16.75 -16.13
C VAL A 97 11.25 16.75 -17.50
N GLU A 98 12.01 16.52 -18.58
CA GLU A 98 11.50 16.44 -19.96
C GLU A 98 10.38 15.38 -20.09
N PRO A 99 9.29 15.66 -20.85
CA PRO A 99 8.17 14.75 -20.93
C PRO A 99 8.51 13.58 -21.86
N ILE A 100 8.92 12.46 -21.27
CA ILE A 100 8.70 11.15 -21.88
C ILE A 100 7.17 11.00 -22.01
N ASN A 101 6.68 10.60 -23.20
CA ASN A 101 5.26 10.40 -23.52
C ASN A 101 4.58 9.29 -22.69
N PHE A 102 4.62 9.39 -21.37
CA PHE A 102 3.67 8.74 -20.50
C PHE A 102 2.46 9.65 -20.42
N VAL A 103 1.29 9.12 -20.74
CA VAL A 103 0.02 9.80 -20.46
C VAL A 103 -0.09 9.92 -18.94
N GLU A 104 0.38 11.04 -18.40
CA GLU A 104 0.29 11.34 -16.99
C GLU A 104 -1.21 11.42 -16.64
N ARG A 105 -1.64 10.60 -15.67
CA ARG A 105 -3.05 10.58 -15.28
C ARG A 105 -3.40 11.95 -14.71
N PRO A 106 -4.52 12.58 -15.12
CA PRO A 106 -4.86 13.92 -14.67
C PRO A 106 -4.94 14.00 -13.15
N ALA A 107 -4.46 15.11 -12.58
CA ALA A 107 -4.53 15.40 -11.15
C ALA A 107 -5.99 15.33 -10.65
N PHE A 108 -6.17 15.05 -9.35
CA PHE A 108 -7.48 14.86 -8.75
C PHE A 108 -8.38 16.08 -8.96
N ASN A 109 -9.48 15.90 -9.69
CA ASN A 109 -10.49 16.93 -9.91
C ASN A 109 -11.88 16.36 -9.60
N ILE A 110 -12.55 16.95 -8.61
CA ILE A 110 -13.86 16.52 -8.09
C ILE A 110 -14.92 16.45 -9.20
N THR A 111 -14.93 17.41 -10.13
CA THR A 111 -15.89 17.43 -11.25
C THR A 111 -15.65 16.25 -12.20
N THR A 112 -14.39 15.89 -12.44
CA THR A 112 -14.03 14.72 -13.25
C THR A 112 -14.35 13.41 -12.52
N MET A 113 -14.14 13.35 -11.19
CA MET A 113 -14.52 12.21 -10.36
C MET A 113 -16.03 11.98 -10.41
N SER A 114 -16.84 13.02 -10.27
CA SER A 114 -18.31 12.93 -10.34
C SER A 114 -18.78 12.45 -11.73
N ASN A 115 -18.24 13.02 -12.80
CA ASN A 115 -18.54 12.58 -14.17
C ASN A 115 -18.10 11.12 -14.43
N ASN A 116 -16.94 10.72 -13.91
CA ASN A 116 -16.45 9.34 -14.02
C ASN A 116 -17.28 8.38 -13.19
N PHE A 117 -17.69 8.77 -11.98
CA PHE A 117 -18.58 7.99 -11.11
C PHE A 117 -19.93 7.75 -11.77
N ARG A 118 -20.54 8.77 -12.38
CA ARG A 118 -21.83 8.63 -13.08
C ARG A 118 -21.72 7.65 -14.26
N ARG A 119 -20.66 7.77 -15.07
CA ARG A 119 -20.36 6.86 -16.19
C ARG A 119 -20.07 5.43 -15.71
N PHE A 120 -19.42 5.28 -14.57
CA PHE A 120 -19.13 3.99 -13.95
C PHE A 120 -20.41 3.34 -13.42
N ASN A 121 -21.18 4.06 -12.60
CA ASN A 121 -22.43 3.59 -12.01
C ASN A 121 -23.49 3.20 -13.06
N ALA A 122 -23.49 3.87 -14.21
CA ALA A 122 -24.36 3.53 -15.34
C ALA A 122 -24.00 2.22 -16.04
N ARG A 123 -22.77 1.69 -15.85
CA ARG A 123 -22.26 0.47 -16.53
C ARG A 123 -22.02 -0.70 -15.57
N ILE A 124 -21.74 -0.42 -14.30
CA ILE A 124 -21.37 -1.44 -13.31
C ILE A 124 -22.49 -2.45 -13.01
N GLY A 125 -23.75 -2.13 -13.33
CA GLY A 125 -24.90 -3.00 -13.06
C GLY A 125 -24.75 -4.44 -13.59
N VAL A 126 -24.10 -4.63 -14.75
CA VAL A 126 -23.85 -5.97 -15.31
C VAL A 126 -22.98 -6.83 -14.37
N VAL A 127 -21.99 -6.20 -13.72
CA VAL A 127 -21.11 -6.86 -12.75
C VAL A 127 -21.90 -7.25 -11.50
N PHE A 128 -22.80 -6.39 -11.03
CA PHE A 128 -23.67 -6.71 -9.88
C PHE A 128 -24.70 -7.81 -10.18
N VAL A 129 -25.17 -7.92 -11.42
CA VAL A 129 -26.00 -9.06 -11.87
C VAL A 129 -25.17 -10.34 -11.88
N PHE A 130 -23.93 -10.30 -12.38
CA PHE A 130 -23.02 -11.44 -12.35
C PHE A 130 -22.70 -11.86 -10.91
N GLN A 131 -22.33 -10.92 -10.04
CA GLN A 131 -22.08 -11.15 -8.61
C GLN A 131 -23.27 -11.84 -7.95
N ALA A 132 -24.49 -11.35 -8.15
CA ALA A 132 -25.69 -11.96 -7.58
C ALA A 132 -25.94 -13.39 -8.10
N LYS A 133 -25.67 -13.66 -9.38
CA LYS A 133 -25.75 -15.02 -9.94
C LYS A 133 -24.73 -15.96 -9.30
N VAL A 134 -23.50 -15.48 -9.09
CA VAL A 134 -22.44 -16.25 -8.40
C VAL A 134 -22.81 -16.52 -6.95
N ILE A 135 -23.27 -15.51 -6.21
CA ILE A 135 -23.73 -15.68 -4.81
C ILE A 135 -24.89 -16.67 -4.75
N ARG A 136 -25.85 -16.59 -5.68
CA ARG A 136 -26.98 -17.53 -5.78
C ARG A 136 -26.51 -18.96 -6.03
N LEU A 137 -25.48 -19.13 -6.85
CA LEU A 137 -24.87 -20.41 -7.19
C LEU A 137 -24.16 -21.01 -5.97
N LEU A 138 -23.31 -20.23 -5.30
CA LEU A 138 -22.54 -20.66 -4.13
C LEU A 138 -23.39 -20.87 -2.88
N SER A 139 -24.54 -20.17 -2.75
CA SER A 139 -25.49 -20.35 -1.64
C SER A 139 -26.50 -21.49 -1.84
N TRP A 140 -26.36 -22.28 -2.91
CA TRP A 140 -27.23 -23.43 -3.22
C TRP A 140 -28.74 -23.09 -3.36
N LYS A 141 -29.10 -21.85 -3.74
CA LYS A 141 -30.52 -21.46 -3.89
C LYS A 141 -31.27 -22.34 -4.91
N GLN A 142 -30.57 -22.81 -5.94
CA GLN A 142 -31.06 -23.80 -6.90
C GLN A 142 -30.05 -24.94 -7.03
N TRP A 143 -30.35 -26.07 -6.39
CA TRP A 143 -29.47 -27.24 -6.34
C TRP A 143 -29.05 -27.74 -7.73
N SER A 144 -29.94 -27.70 -8.72
CA SER A 144 -29.65 -28.13 -10.09
C SER A 144 -28.58 -27.29 -10.78
N HIS A 145 -28.58 -25.96 -10.58
CA HIS A 145 -27.59 -25.06 -11.17
C HIS A 145 -26.23 -25.20 -10.49
N THR A 146 -26.21 -25.34 -9.16
CA THR A 146 -24.97 -25.54 -8.41
C THR A 146 -24.34 -26.88 -8.76
N LEU A 147 -25.13 -27.96 -8.88
CA LEU A 147 -24.62 -29.27 -9.30
C LEU A 147 -24.14 -29.29 -10.75
N SER A 148 -24.82 -28.61 -11.68
CA SER A 148 -24.34 -28.54 -13.07
C SER A 148 -23.01 -27.78 -13.15
N PHE A 149 -22.87 -26.69 -12.41
CA PHE A 149 -21.59 -25.98 -12.26
C PHE A 149 -20.51 -26.89 -11.68
N LEU A 150 -20.81 -27.62 -10.61
CA LEU A 150 -19.85 -28.48 -9.94
C LEU A 150 -19.44 -29.69 -10.79
N ALA A 151 -20.35 -30.19 -11.63
CA ALA A 151 -20.06 -31.22 -12.63
C ALA A 151 -19.10 -30.70 -13.71
N VAL A 152 -19.34 -29.50 -14.25
CA VAL A 152 -18.42 -28.85 -15.21
C VAL A 152 -17.07 -28.57 -14.54
N TYR A 153 -17.07 -28.05 -13.31
CA TYR A 153 -15.86 -27.82 -12.52
C TYR A 153 -15.06 -29.11 -12.30
N THR A 154 -15.75 -30.21 -11.99
CA THR A 154 -15.13 -31.53 -11.83
C THR A 154 -14.47 -31.99 -13.12
N PHE A 155 -15.13 -31.79 -14.25
CA PHE A 155 -14.56 -32.14 -15.56
C PHE A 155 -13.30 -31.31 -15.87
N VAL A 156 -13.30 -30.01 -15.56
CA VAL A 156 -12.13 -29.13 -15.73
C VAL A 156 -10.97 -29.50 -14.79
N CYS A 157 -11.25 -29.83 -13.53
CA CYS A 157 -10.20 -30.25 -12.58
C CYS A 157 -9.62 -31.62 -12.91
N LEU A 158 -10.46 -32.53 -13.42
CA LEU A 158 -10.00 -33.80 -13.93
C LEU A 158 -9.18 -33.58 -15.19
N ASP A 159 -9.63 -32.87 -16.22
CA ASP A 159 -8.79 -32.65 -17.41
C ASP A 159 -8.35 -31.17 -17.56
N PRO A 160 -7.17 -30.79 -17.04
CA PRO A 160 -6.74 -29.39 -17.04
C PRO A 160 -6.46 -28.84 -18.44
N TYR A 161 -6.25 -29.69 -19.46
CA TYR A 161 -6.08 -29.22 -20.85
C TYR A 161 -7.33 -28.50 -21.36
N LEU A 162 -8.51 -28.83 -20.81
CA LEU A 162 -9.77 -28.17 -21.12
C LEU A 162 -9.77 -26.67 -20.80
N LEU A 163 -8.90 -26.21 -19.88
CA LEU A 163 -8.80 -24.79 -19.53
C LEU A 163 -8.39 -23.92 -20.73
N THR A 164 -7.66 -24.48 -21.70
CA THR A 164 -7.31 -23.79 -22.96
C THR A 164 -8.50 -23.63 -23.90
N VAL A 165 -9.45 -24.58 -23.88
CA VAL A 165 -10.66 -24.59 -24.72
C VAL A 165 -11.80 -23.80 -24.07
N LEU A 166 -11.82 -23.72 -22.74
CA LEU A 166 -12.83 -23.04 -21.94
C LEU A 166 -13.14 -21.61 -22.41
N PRO A 167 -12.17 -20.70 -22.68
CA PRO A 167 -12.49 -19.35 -23.15
C PRO A 167 -13.23 -19.35 -24.50
N LEU A 168 -12.88 -20.26 -25.42
CA LEU A 168 -13.58 -20.41 -26.71
C LEU A 168 -14.99 -20.96 -26.51
N ALA A 169 -15.15 -21.94 -25.63
CA ALA A 169 -16.45 -22.50 -25.28
C ALA A 169 -17.37 -21.44 -24.64
N VAL A 170 -16.84 -20.60 -23.74
CA VAL A 170 -17.59 -19.50 -23.13
C VAL A 170 -17.97 -18.45 -24.17
N LEU A 171 -17.06 -18.07 -25.08
CA LEU A 171 -17.38 -17.15 -26.16
C LEU A 171 -18.52 -17.67 -27.04
N LEU A 172 -18.50 -18.96 -27.40
CA LEU A 172 -19.54 -19.58 -28.21
C LEU A 172 -20.86 -19.72 -27.44
N LEU A 173 -20.85 -20.41 -26.30
CA LEU A 173 -22.06 -20.82 -25.58
C LEU A 173 -22.68 -19.68 -24.76
N ALA A 174 -21.88 -18.78 -24.18
CA ALA A 174 -22.39 -17.75 -23.28
C ALA A 174 -22.55 -16.37 -23.95
N ILE A 175 -21.82 -16.09 -25.03
CA ILE A 175 -21.87 -14.78 -25.71
C ILE A 175 -22.53 -14.91 -27.08
N LEU A 176 -21.96 -15.68 -28.01
CA LEU A 176 -22.38 -15.72 -29.41
C LEU A 176 -23.75 -16.39 -29.59
N ILE A 177 -23.99 -17.56 -28.98
CA ILE A 177 -25.26 -18.28 -29.11
C ILE A 177 -26.44 -17.46 -28.53
N PRO A 178 -26.36 -16.93 -27.30
CA PRO A 178 -27.44 -16.08 -26.77
C PRO A 178 -27.65 -14.81 -27.60
N SER A 179 -26.58 -14.20 -28.10
CA SER A 179 -26.65 -13.00 -28.95
C SER A 179 -27.26 -13.32 -30.32
N PHE A 180 -27.01 -14.51 -30.86
CA PHE A 180 -27.64 -15.01 -32.09
C PHE A 180 -29.13 -15.26 -31.88
N ILE A 181 -29.53 -15.94 -30.80
CA ILE A 181 -30.94 -16.21 -30.47
C ILE A 181 -31.69 -14.90 -30.21
N ALA A 182 -31.08 -13.92 -29.53
CA ALA A 182 -31.67 -12.61 -29.31
C ALA A 182 -31.92 -11.84 -30.63
N ARG A 183 -31.07 -12.07 -31.64
CA ARG A 183 -31.21 -11.48 -32.97
C ARG A 183 -32.22 -12.22 -33.87
N HIS A 184 -32.40 -13.52 -33.65
CA HIS A 184 -33.31 -14.40 -34.39
C HIS A 184 -34.28 -15.13 -33.43
N PRO A 185 -35.25 -14.41 -32.83
CA PRO A 185 -36.24 -15.04 -31.95
C PRO A 185 -37.08 -16.07 -32.70
N ALA A 186 -37.54 -17.11 -31.98
CA ALA A 186 -38.45 -18.09 -32.56
C ALA A 186 -39.77 -17.42 -32.99
N PRO A 187 -40.33 -17.78 -34.16
CA PRO A 187 -41.59 -17.21 -34.60
C PRO A 187 -42.71 -17.52 -33.58
N PRO A 188 -43.67 -16.61 -33.36
CA PRO A 188 -44.78 -16.85 -32.47
C PRO A 188 -45.57 -18.08 -32.95
N THR A 189 -45.89 -18.98 -32.01
CA THR A 189 -46.66 -20.20 -32.30
C THR A 189 -48.03 -19.82 -32.88
N THR A 190 -48.23 -19.99 -34.18
CA THR A 190 -49.55 -19.90 -34.82
C THR A 190 -50.20 -21.28 -34.86
N ILE A 191 -51.52 -21.33 -34.67
CA ILE A 191 -52.35 -22.53 -34.50
C ILE A 191 -52.33 -23.46 -35.74
N THR A 192 -51.75 -23.03 -36.86
CA THR A 192 -51.78 -23.73 -38.16
C THR A 192 -50.45 -24.34 -38.61
N ALA A 193 -49.39 -24.30 -37.80
CA ALA A 193 -48.08 -24.86 -38.16
C ALA A 193 -47.79 -26.16 -37.39
N ASP A 194 -48.09 -27.31 -38.00
CA ASP A 194 -47.76 -28.65 -37.47
C ASP A 194 -46.27 -29.00 -37.50
N SER A 195 -45.39 -28.05 -37.85
CA SER A 195 -43.94 -28.24 -37.89
C SER A 195 -43.22 -27.23 -36.99
N PHE A 196 -42.67 -27.70 -35.87
CA PHE A 196 -41.75 -26.98 -34.97
C PHE A 196 -40.38 -26.70 -35.63
N THR A 197 -40.35 -26.22 -36.88
CA THR A 197 -39.11 -25.90 -37.58
C THR A 197 -38.66 -24.49 -37.19
N TYR A 198 -37.68 -24.40 -36.30
CA TYR A 198 -36.94 -23.16 -36.04
C TYR A 198 -36.13 -22.80 -37.28
N SER A 199 -36.74 -22.03 -38.18
CA SER A 199 -36.10 -21.57 -39.42
C SER A 199 -35.34 -20.27 -39.15
N THR A 200 -34.00 -20.33 -39.19
CA THR A 200 -33.11 -19.18 -39.04
C THR A 200 -32.76 -18.52 -40.38
N THR A 201 -33.30 -19.02 -41.49
CA THR A 201 -32.99 -18.52 -42.83
C THR A 201 -33.79 -17.25 -43.09
N GLY A 202 -33.12 -16.09 -43.09
CA GLY A 202 -33.73 -14.80 -43.39
C GLY A 202 -32.93 -13.60 -42.89
N PRO A 203 -33.33 -12.37 -43.25
CA PRO A 203 -32.72 -11.16 -42.70
C PRO A 203 -32.95 -11.06 -41.18
N PRO A 204 -32.06 -10.39 -40.43
CA PRO A 204 -32.18 -10.25 -38.98
C PRO A 204 -33.52 -9.61 -38.57
N ILE A 205 -34.22 -10.25 -37.62
CA ILE A 205 -35.56 -9.83 -37.17
C ILE A 205 -35.46 -8.78 -36.05
N ALA A 206 -34.44 -8.87 -35.20
CA ALA A 206 -34.23 -7.95 -34.08
C ALA A 206 -32.93 -7.12 -34.24
N PRO A 207 -32.89 -5.88 -33.68
CA PRO A 207 -31.68 -5.06 -33.68
C PRO A 207 -30.58 -5.72 -32.85
N ALA A 208 -29.31 -5.40 -33.18
CA ALA A 208 -28.17 -5.96 -32.47
C ALA A 208 -28.24 -5.63 -30.97
N PRO A 209 -28.09 -6.63 -30.07
CA PRO A 209 -28.10 -6.40 -28.64
C PRO A 209 -26.89 -5.53 -28.28
N THR A 210 -27.16 -4.36 -27.69
CA THR A 210 -26.13 -3.44 -27.17
C THR A 210 -26.37 -3.23 -25.69
N VAL A 211 -25.32 -3.35 -24.88
CA VAL A 211 -25.39 -3.02 -23.45
C VAL A 211 -25.47 -1.50 -23.34
N LYS A 212 -26.69 -0.97 -23.30
CA LYS A 212 -26.90 0.47 -23.14
C LYS A 212 -26.57 0.86 -21.70
N PRO A 213 -25.82 1.96 -21.49
CA PRO A 213 -25.65 2.49 -20.15
C PRO A 213 -27.03 2.80 -19.56
N VAL A 214 -27.21 2.45 -18.29
CA VAL A 214 -28.44 2.70 -17.55
C VAL A 214 -28.71 4.21 -17.55
N LYS A 215 -29.96 4.61 -17.79
CA LYS A 215 -30.35 6.03 -17.79
C LYS A 215 -29.99 6.65 -16.44
N GLU A 216 -29.30 7.79 -16.48
CA GLU A 216 -28.99 8.60 -15.31
C GLU A 216 -30.31 8.92 -14.58
N LEU A 217 -30.38 8.70 -13.25
CA LEU A 217 -31.59 8.82 -12.40
C LEU A 217 -32.68 7.74 -12.55
N SER A 218 -32.43 6.65 -13.27
CA SER A 218 -33.36 5.50 -13.26
C SER A 218 -33.35 4.73 -11.93
N LYS A 219 -34.37 3.90 -11.67
CA LYS A 219 -34.42 3.04 -10.48
C LYS A 219 -33.18 2.14 -10.36
N ASP A 220 -32.69 1.62 -11.47
CA ASP A 220 -31.52 0.75 -11.48
C ASP A 220 -30.22 1.53 -11.28
N PHE A 221 -30.16 2.79 -11.70
CA PHE A 221 -29.05 3.69 -11.34
C PHE A 221 -28.92 3.85 -9.81
N PHE A 222 -30.04 4.05 -9.11
CA PHE A 222 -30.04 4.15 -7.64
C PHE A 222 -29.77 2.81 -6.94
N ARG A 223 -30.22 1.68 -7.52
CA ARG A 223 -29.88 0.34 -7.02
C ARG A 223 -28.39 0.06 -7.15
N ASN A 224 -27.80 0.35 -8.30
CA ASN A 224 -26.35 0.23 -8.52
C ASN A 224 -25.57 1.11 -7.53
N MET A 225 -26.05 2.33 -7.26
CA MET A 225 -25.41 3.23 -6.31
C MET A 225 -25.41 2.66 -4.88
N ARG A 226 -26.51 2.03 -4.46
CA ARG A 226 -26.58 1.32 -3.17
C ARG A 226 -25.64 0.12 -3.12
N ASP A 227 -25.65 -0.71 -4.17
CA ASP A 227 -24.79 -1.89 -4.23
C ASP A 227 -23.30 -1.49 -4.22
N LEU A 228 -22.96 -0.39 -4.89
CA LEU A 228 -21.61 0.19 -4.89
C LEU A 228 -21.21 0.64 -3.49
N GLN A 229 -22.08 1.33 -2.76
CA GLN A 229 -21.83 1.71 -1.36
C GLN A 229 -21.57 0.47 -0.49
N ASN A 230 -22.41 -0.56 -0.60
CA ASN A 230 -22.24 -1.79 0.16
C ASN A 230 -20.93 -2.50 -0.23
N CYS A 231 -20.57 -2.55 -1.51
CA CYS A 231 -19.33 -3.18 -1.95
C CYS A 231 -18.08 -2.41 -1.50
N MET A 232 -18.15 -1.08 -1.39
CA MET A 232 -17.06 -0.28 -0.82
C MET A 232 -16.84 -0.63 0.65
N GLU A 233 -17.92 -0.80 1.42
CA GLU A 233 -17.87 -1.21 2.82
C GLU A 233 -17.43 -2.67 2.99
N ASP A 234 -17.96 -3.59 2.16
CA ASP A 234 -17.54 -5.00 2.18
C ASP A 234 -16.04 -5.13 1.87
N PHE A 235 -15.52 -4.30 0.96
CA PHE A 235 -14.10 -4.27 0.61
C PHE A 235 -13.23 -3.76 1.77
N SER A 236 -13.61 -2.64 2.41
CA SER A 236 -12.85 -2.10 3.56
C SER A 236 -12.82 -3.10 4.71
N GLN A 237 -13.96 -3.68 5.07
CA GLN A 237 -14.04 -4.69 6.14
C GLN A 237 -13.20 -5.94 5.82
N LEU A 238 -13.26 -6.44 4.59
CA LEU A 238 -12.46 -7.58 4.16
C LEU A 238 -10.97 -7.26 4.21
N HIS A 239 -10.58 -6.08 3.71
CA HIS A 239 -9.20 -5.63 3.72
C HIS A 239 -8.65 -5.51 5.14
N ASP A 240 -9.38 -4.85 6.05
CA ASP A 240 -8.97 -4.70 7.44
C ASP A 240 -8.87 -6.05 8.16
N GLN A 241 -9.74 -7.01 7.82
CA GLN A 241 -9.65 -8.37 8.36
C GLN A 241 -8.45 -9.15 7.82
N ILE A 242 -8.14 -9.00 6.54
CA ILE A 242 -6.94 -9.60 5.96
C ILE A 242 -5.70 -9.00 6.63
N ILE A 243 -5.66 -7.68 6.83
CA ILE A 243 -4.53 -7.02 7.51
C ILE A 243 -4.43 -7.47 8.97
N THR A 244 -5.52 -7.51 9.73
CA THR A 244 -5.48 -7.95 11.13
C THR A 244 -5.07 -9.42 11.28
N LEU A 245 -5.37 -10.27 10.29
CA LEU A 245 -4.93 -11.66 10.28
C LEU A 245 -3.47 -11.84 9.85
N ILE A 246 -3.05 -11.15 8.78
CA ILE A 246 -1.73 -11.33 8.15
C ILE A 246 -0.66 -10.50 8.86
N SER A 247 -0.94 -9.24 9.18
CA SER A 247 0.04 -8.26 9.69
C SER A 247 0.79 -8.75 10.93
N PRO A 248 0.15 -9.29 11.99
CA PRO A 248 0.89 -9.76 13.16
C PRO A 248 1.87 -10.89 12.85
N SER A 249 1.55 -11.73 11.85
CA SER A 249 2.37 -12.88 11.47
C SER A 249 3.49 -12.52 10.49
N THR A 250 3.28 -11.53 9.61
CA THR A 250 4.25 -11.17 8.55
C THR A 250 5.09 -9.93 8.86
N ASN A 251 4.64 -9.04 9.74
CA ASN A 251 5.30 -7.77 10.04
C ASN A 251 6.42 -7.89 11.09
N PHE A 252 6.75 -9.09 11.56
CA PHE A 252 7.74 -9.33 12.63
C PHE A 252 7.48 -8.57 13.94
N SER A 253 6.26 -8.06 14.14
CA SER A 253 5.82 -7.41 15.39
C SER A 253 6.07 -8.30 16.61
N ASN A 254 5.74 -9.59 16.50
CA ASN A 254 6.18 -10.62 17.43
C ASN A 254 7.29 -11.43 16.75
N GLU A 255 8.53 -11.00 16.92
CA GLU A 255 9.70 -11.61 16.28
C GLU A 255 9.76 -13.14 16.45
N PRO A 256 9.48 -13.72 17.64
CA PRO A 256 9.45 -15.17 17.80
C PRO A 256 8.36 -15.86 16.98
N LEU A 257 7.16 -15.30 16.93
CA LEU A 257 6.02 -15.88 16.21
C LEU A 257 6.23 -15.81 14.70
N SER A 258 6.62 -14.65 14.19
CA SER A 258 6.92 -14.46 12.76
C SER A 258 8.09 -15.32 12.31
N SER A 259 9.14 -15.46 13.12
CA SER A 259 10.29 -16.35 12.82
C SER A 259 9.89 -17.82 12.79
N THR A 260 9.03 -18.27 13.70
CA THR A 260 8.48 -19.64 13.69
C THR A 260 7.69 -19.90 12.41
N VAL A 261 6.80 -18.98 12.04
CA VAL A 261 6.00 -19.08 10.81
C VAL A 261 6.91 -19.10 9.59
N PHE A 262 7.94 -18.25 9.56
CA PHE A 262 8.95 -18.24 8.49
C PHE A 262 9.67 -19.59 8.36
N LEU A 263 10.20 -20.14 9.45
CA LEU A 263 10.89 -21.44 9.44
C LEU A 263 9.95 -22.56 8.99
N PHE A 264 8.73 -22.60 9.51
CA PHE A 264 7.74 -23.60 9.12
C PHE A 264 7.38 -23.48 7.63
N LEU A 265 7.21 -22.27 7.10
CA LEU A 265 6.95 -22.03 5.69
C LEU A 265 8.13 -22.45 4.81
N VAL A 266 9.37 -22.16 5.20
CA VAL A 266 10.58 -22.56 4.45
C VAL A 266 10.70 -24.08 4.40
N VAL A 267 10.55 -24.76 5.54
CA VAL A 267 10.60 -26.23 5.62
C VAL A 267 9.46 -26.85 4.81
N THR A 268 8.24 -26.32 4.93
CA THR A 268 7.08 -26.80 4.18
C THR A 268 7.26 -26.57 2.68
N ALA A 269 7.83 -25.43 2.27
CA ALA A 269 8.11 -25.14 0.87
C ALA A 269 9.18 -26.09 0.30
N ALA A 270 10.26 -26.34 1.04
CA ALA A 270 11.29 -27.31 0.64
C ALA A 270 10.72 -28.73 0.53
N PHE A 271 9.89 -29.15 1.49
CA PHE A 271 9.19 -30.43 1.45
C PHE A 271 8.24 -30.52 0.25
N MET A 272 7.41 -29.50 0.02
CA MET A 272 6.47 -29.44 -1.10
C MET A 272 7.18 -29.43 -2.45
N PHE A 273 8.35 -28.79 -2.57
CA PHE A 273 9.14 -28.79 -3.79
C PHE A 273 9.56 -30.22 -4.18
N ILE A 274 10.01 -31.02 -3.21
CA ILE A 274 10.41 -32.42 -3.42
C ILE A 274 9.16 -33.29 -3.66
N ALA A 275 8.13 -33.13 -2.83
CA ALA A 275 6.91 -33.93 -2.86
C ALA A 275 5.92 -33.54 -3.99
N SER A 276 6.17 -32.45 -4.73
CA SER A 276 5.25 -31.89 -5.73
C SER A 276 4.80 -32.90 -6.78
N HIS A 277 5.70 -33.82 -7.18
CA HIS A 277 5.38 -34.83 -8.19
C HIS A 277 4.52 -36.00 -7.66
N LEU A 278 4.49 -36.24 -6.34
CA LEU A 278 3.59 -37.22 -5.72
C LEU A 278 2.21 -36.63 -5.48
N MET A 279 2.09 -35.30 -5.47
CA MET A 279 0.84 -34.64 -5.10
C MET A 279 -0.16 -34.71 -6.26
N PRO A 280 -1.36 -35.29 -6.02
CA PRO A 280 -2.38 -35.39 -7.04
C PRO A 280 -3.11 -34.05 -7.22
N TRP A 281 -2.44 -33.07 -7.85
CA TRP A 281 -2.93 -31.69 -8.01
C TRP A 281 -4.36 -31.59 -8.56
N ARG A 282 -4.73 -32.48 -9.49
CA ARG A 282 -6.07 -32.61 -10.06
C ARG A 282 -7.14 -32.82 -8.97
N PHE A 283 -6.88 -33.74 -8.06
CA PHE A 283 -7.79 -34.05 -6.95
C PHE A 283 -7.73 -32.99 -5.85
N ILE A 284 -6.57 -32.39 -5.60
CA ILE A 284 -6.44 -31.29 -4.63
C ILE A 284 -7.32 -30.12 -5.05
N PHE A 285 -7.18 -29.62 -6.28
CA PHE A 285 -8.03 -28.53 -6.77
C PHE A 285 -9.51 -28.92 -6.77
N LEU A 286 -9.83 -30.15 -7.19
CA LEU A 286 -11.19 -30.67 -7.14
C LEU A 286 -11.77 -30.57 -5.71
N THR A 287 -11.08 -31.13 -4.73
CA THR A 287 -11.53 -31.12 -3.33
C THR A 287 -11.65 -29.69 -2.78
N ILE A 288 -10.74 -28.77 -3.14
CA ILE A 288 -10.81 -27.37 -2.72
C ILE A 288 -12.07 -26.68 -3.29
N GLY A 289 -12.37 -26.82 -4.58
CA GLY A 289 -13.57 -26.19 -5.14
C GLY A 289 -14.86 -26.81 -4.62
N TRP A 290 -14.89 -28.12 -4.40
CA TRP A 290 -16.01 -28.81 -3.77
C TRP A 290 -16.21 -28.37 -2.31
N THR A 291 -15.13 -28.25 -1.52
CA THR A 291 -15.23 -27.80 -0.14
C THR A 291 -15.76 -26.37 -0.09
N ILE A 292 -15.13 -25.42 -0.81
CA ILE A 292 -15.58 -24.02 -0.86
C ILE A 292 -17.07 -23.93 -1.24
N THR A 293 -17.50 -24.65 -2.28
CA THR A 293 -18.91 -24.63 -2.69
C THR A 293 -19.81 -25.25 -1.63
N SER A 294 -19.42 -26.38 -1.02
CA SER A 294 -20.19 -27.05 0.04
C SER A 294 -20.30 -26.22 1.32
N LEU A 295 -19.25 -25.46 1.69
CA LEU A 295 -19.28 -24.52 2.81
C LEU A 295 -20.33 -23.41 2.60
N GLY A 296 -20.68 -23.10 1.35
CA GLY A 296 -21.77 -22.18 1.00
C GLY A 296 -23.18 -22.72 1.26
N HIS A 297 -23.35 -24.02 1.56
CA HIS A 297 -24.65 -24.62 1.78
C HIS A 297 -25.27 -24.16 3.13
N PRO A 298 -26.53 -23.69 3.17
CA PRO A 298 -27.11 -23.07 4.36
C PRO A 298 -27.14 -24.00 5.59
N THR A 299 -27.33 -25.31 5.39
CA THR A 299 -27.29 -26.28 6.49
C THR A 299 -25.87 -26.44 7.05
N ILE A 300 -24.86 -26.43 6.18
CA ILE A 300 -23.45 -26.57 6.58
C ILE A 300 -23.00 -25.29 7.28
N GLN A 301 -23.40 -24.11 6.79
CA GLN A 301 -23.11 -22.84 7.46
C GLN A 301 -23.67 -22.79 8.88
N ARG A 302 -24.93 -23.23 9.07
CA ARG A 302 -25.52 -23.33 10.40
C ARG A 302 -24.75 -24.27 11.31
N GLN A 303 -24.40 -25.46 10.82
CA GLN A 303 -23.62 -26.44 11.57
C GLN A 303 -22.19 -25.96 11.86
N MET A 304 -21.57 -25.21 10.94
CA MET A 304 -20.24 -24.65 11.12
C MET A 304 -20.26 -23.57 12.19
N LEU A 305 -21.26 -22.69 12.17
CA LEU A 305 -21.40 -21.65 13.18
C LEU A 305 -21.63 -22.26 14.57
N THR A 306 -22.48 -23.29 14.69
CA THR A 306 -22.69 -23.98 15.97
C THR A 306 -21.44 -24.73 16.43
N THR A 307 -20.73 -25.41 15.53
CA THR A 307 -19.49 -26.14 15.87
C THR A 307 -18.37 -25.17 16.24
N HIS A 308 -18.26 -24.04 15.54
CA HIS A 308 -17.24 -23.03 15.81
C HIS A 308 -17.44 -22.40 17.20
N THR A 309 -18.68 -22.07 17.58
CA THR A 309 -18.96 -21.49 18.89
C THR A 309 -18.83 -22.50 20.03
N THR A 310 -19.27 -23.74 19.82
CA THR A 310 -19.30 -24.77 20.88
C THR A 310 -17.98 -25.50 21.07
N VAL A 311 -17.22 -25.76 20.00
CA VAL A 311 -16.01 -26.59 20.04
C VAL A 311 -14.74 -25.78 19.79
N VAL A 312 -14.74 -24.91 18.77
CA VAL A 312 -13.50 -24.23 18.34
C VAL A 312 -13.12 -23.10 19.30
N LYS A 313 -14.05 -22.20 19.63
CA LYS A 313 -13.79 -21.08 20.57
C LYS A 313 -13.19 -21.52 21.92
N PRO A 314 -13.72 -22.53 22.63
CA PRO A 314 -13.14 -22.92 23.91
C PRO A 314 -11.79 -23.63 23.77
N ARG A 315 -11.54 -24.33 22.65
CA ARG A 315 -10.26 -25.02 22.40
C ARG A 315 -9.17 -24.09 21.84
N ALA A 316 -9.55 -22.97 21.25
CA ALA A 316 -8.59 -22.02 20.67
C ALA A 316 -7.68 -21.40 21.73
N LYS A 317 -8.23 -20.97 22.88
CA LYS A 317 -7.45 -20.34 23.96
C LYS A 317 -6.33 -21.23 24.52
N PRO A 318 -6.58 -22.48 24.96
CA PRO A 318 -5.51 -23.33 25.47
C PRO A 318 -4.50 -23.71 24.40
N LEU A 319 -4.94 -23.87 23.14
CA LEU A 319 -4.05 -24.19 22.03
C LEU A 319 -3.14 -22.99 21.69
N GLN A 320 -3.67 -21.76 21.72
CA GLN A 320 -2.89 -20.53 21.59
C GLN A 320 -1.86 -20.40 22.72
N ALA A 321 -2.24 -20.66 23.97
CA ALA A 321 -1.32 -20.62 25.10
C ALA A 321 -0.21 -21.69 24.98
N SER A 322 -0.55 -22.91 24.55
CA SER A 322 0.43 -23.97 24.31
C SER A 322 1.38 -23.63 23.17
N LEU A 323 0.87 -23.01 22.10
CA LEU A 323 1.67 -22.58 20.95
C LEU A 323 2.64 -21.46 21.37
N GLN A 324 2.16 -20.47 22.13
CA GLN A 324 3.00 -19.40 22.67
C GLN A 324 4.10 -19.93 23.61
N ALA A 325 3.76 -20.90 24.48
CA ALA A 325 4.73 -21.53 25.35
C ALA A 325 5.82 -22.28 24.55
N PHE A 326 5.43 -22.99 23.49
CA PHE A 326 6.36 -23.66 22.59
C PHE A 326 7.29 -22.67 21.88
N ILE A 327 6.75 -21.59 21.32
CA ILE A 327 7.53 -20.54 20.66
C ILE A 327 8.55 -19.92 21.62
N ALA A 328 8.11 -19.58 22.84
CA ALA A 328 8.95 -18.95 23.84
C ALA A 328 10.07 -19.87 24.35
N GLN A 329 9.86 -21.19 24.33
CA GLN A 329 10.87 -22.16 24.77
C GLN A 329 11.93 -22.43 23.69
N ASP A 330 11.52 -22.54 22.43
CA ASP A 330 12.39 -23.05 21.36
C ASP A 330 13.17 -21.94 20.60
N ILE A 331 12.69 -20.69 20.62
CA ILE A 331 13.36 -19.60 19.90
C ILE A 331 13.95 -18.58 20.88
N ILE A 332 15.24 -18.76 21.17
CA ILE A 332 16.04 -17.81 21.95
C ILE A 332 16.52 -16.70 21.01
N LEU A 333 15.83 -15.56 21.00
CA LEU A 333 16.24 -14.35 20.26
C LEU A 333 17.07 -13.36 21.09
N ASP A 334 17.40 -13.70 22.34
CA ASP A 334 18.21 -12.88 23.24
C ASP A 334 19.70 -12.91 22.85
N SER A 335 20.01 -12.42 21.65
CA SER A 335 21.38 -12.05 21.30
C SER A 335 21.74 -10.76 22.03
N SER A 336 22.96 -10.66 22.56
CA SER A 336 23.43 -9.40 23.15
C SER A 336 23.34 -8.28 22.11
N PRO A 337 22.74 -7.12 22.42
CA PRO A 337 22.55 -6.06 21.44
C PRO A 337 23.88 -5.69 20.80
N GLU A 338 23.86 -5.59 19.46
CA GLU A 338 25.04 -5.27 18.67
C GLU A 338 25.68 -3.99 19.19
N THR A 339 26.98 -4.04 19.50
CA THR A 339 27.75 -2.87 19.92
C THR A 339 28.64 -2.39 18.78
N ARG A 340 28.63 -1.09 18.51
CA ARG A 340 29.49 -0.45 17.51
C ARG A 340 30.18 0.77 18.08
N GLU A 341 31.32 1.12 17.50
CA GLU A 341 32.04 2.36 17.80
C GLU A 341 31.48 3.49 16.94
N VAL A 342 31.15 4.62 17.58
CA VAL A 342 30.86 5.87 16.87
C VAL A 342 32.04 6.80 17.06
N GLU A 343 32.51 7.36 15.95
CA GLU A 343 33.60 8.31 15.92
C GLU A 343 33.11 9.73 15.62
N ILE A 344 33.82 10.71 16.18
CA ILE A 344 33.63 12.13 15.94
C ILE A 344 34.99 12.82 15.91
N PHE A 345 35.09 13.86 15.09
CA PHE A 345 36.30 14.65 14.95
C PHE A 345 36.11 16.01 15.59
N GLU A 346 36.92 16.30 16.61
CA GLU A 346 37.09 17.64 17.15
C GLU A 346 37.94 18.44 16.18
N LEU A 347 37.39 19.52 15.63
CA LEU A 347 38.07 20.41 14.70
C LEU A 347 38.47 21.70 15.42
N GLN A 348 39.74 22.06 15.31
CA GLN A 348 40.25 23.33 15.78
C GLN A 348 40.92 24.08 14.64
N LYS A 349 40.74 25.40 14.65
CA LYS A 349 41.31 26.30 13.66
C LYS A 349 42.37 27.19 14.31
N LEU A 350 43.47 27.40 13.60
CA LEU A 350 44.50 28.34 14.01
C LEU A 350 43.96 29.77 13.86
N SER A 351 43.92 30.50 14.96
CA SER A 351 43.56 31.92 15.00
C SER A 351 44.68 32.77 14.40
N ARG A 352 44.35 34.01 14.03
CA ARG A 352 45.34 34.98 13.53
C ARG A 352 46.40 35.33 14.57
N ALA A 353 46.10 35.10 15.85
CA ALA A 353 47.01 35.28 16.98
C ALA A 353 47.99 34.09 17.19
N GLY A 354 47.84 33.00 16.40
CA GLY A 354 48.64 31.78 16.56
C GLY A 354 48.13 30.81 17.63
N GLU A 355 46.97 31.08 18.22
CA GLU A 355 46.31 30.20 19.19
C GLU A 355 45.32 29.25 18.50
N TRP A 356 45.20 28.01 18.99
CA TRP A 356 44.24 27.04 18.46
C TRP A 356 42.87 27.25 19.11
N GLU A 357 41.88 27.63 18.32
CA GLU A 357 40.51 27.85 18.76
C GLU A 357 39.63 26.64 18.43
N HIS A 358 38.83 26.20 19.40
CA HIS A 358 37.81 25.18 19.18
C HIS A 358 36.76 25.66 18.19
N TRP A 359 36.55 24.90 17.11
CA TRP A 359 35.60 25.26 16.07
C TRP A 359 34.28 24.49 16.24
N LEU A 360 34.32 23.16 16.04
CA LEU A 360 33.16 22.27 16.19
C LEU A 360 33.56 20.79 16.18
N PHE A 361 32.63 19.94 16.57
CA PHE A 361 32.68 18.49 16.44
C PHE A 361 31.94 18.06 15.17
N SER A 362 32.64 17.40 14.24
CA SER A 362 32.07 16.94 12.97
C SER A 362 32.03 15.41 12.90
N SER A 363 31.07 14.87 12.14
CA SER A 363 31.02 13.45 11.78
C SER A 363 32.05 13.07 10.72
N SER A 364 32.69 14.06 10.08
CA SER A 364 33.73 13.85 9.07
C SER A 364 35.07 14.41 9.54
N PRO A 365 36.22 13.84 9.12
CA PRO A 365 37.54 14.33 9.48
C PRO A 365 37.85 15.75 8.97
N TYR A 366 37.07 16.30 8.02
CA TYR A 366 37.35 17.59 7.37
C TYR A 366 38.78 17.66 6.81
N ASP A 367 39.19 16.60 6.11
CA ASP A 367 40.50 16.52 5.48
C ASP A 367 40.63 17.50 4.29
N PRO A 368 41.86 17.81 3.83
CA PRO A 368 42.09 18.73 2.72
C PRO A 368 41.35 18.36 1.43
N MET A 369 41.05 17.07 1.23
CA MET A 369 40.36 16.53 0.05
C MET A 369 38.89 16.16 0.34
N SER A 370 38.37 16.49 1.52
CA SER A 370 36.98 16.21 1.87
C SER A 370 36.02 16.96 0.95
N SER A 371 34.93 16.31 0.55
CA SER A 371 33.86 16.95 -0.23
C SER A 371 33.34 18.21 0.44
N MET A 372 33.22 18.19 1.77
CA MET A 372 32.79 19.34 2.57
C MET A 372 33.68 20.57 2.39
N ARG A 373 35.00 20.37 2.30
CA ARG A 373 35.96 21.45 2.05
C ARG A 373 35.92 21.92 0.59
N MET A 374 35.67 21.03 -0.35
CA MET A 374 35.59 21.35 -1.79
C MET A 374 34.27 22.05 -2.19
N GLU A 375 33.13 21.63 -1.63
CA GLU A 375 31.80 22.09 -2.04
C GLU A 375 31.30 23.28 -1.21
N THR A 376 31.41 23.19 0.12
CA THR A 376 30.77 24.14 1.04
C THR A 376 31.75 25.09 1.72
N GLY A 377 33.03 24.74 1.75
CA GLY A 377 34.11 25.53 2.37
C GLY A 377 33.98 25.72 3.89
N ARG A 378 33.00 25.08 4.55
CA ARG A 378 32.77 25.18 6.00
C ARG A 378 32.39 23.83 6.60
N PRO A 379 32.94 23.46 7.76
CA PRO A 379 32.58 22.22 8.41
C PRO A 379 31.17 22.31 9.04
N ILE A 380 30.42 21.21 9.01
CA ILE A 380 29.11 21.07 9.67
C ILE A 380 29.26 20.15 10.87
N GLY A 381 28.62 20.52 11.97
CA GLY A 381 28.59 19.72 13.19
C GLY A 381 28.11 20.52 14.40
N CYS A 382 28.50 20.07 15.59
CA CYS A 382 28.00 20.56 16.87
C CYS A 382 29.08 21.33 17.64
N ARG A 383 28.70 22.22 18.56
CA ARG A 383 29.69 22.97 19.35
C ARG A 383 30.18 22.20 20.58
N PHE A 384 29.30 21.45 21.22
CA PHE A 384 29.61 20.70 22.44
C PHE A 384 29.42 19.20 22.24
N PHE A 385 30.12 18.38 23.05
CA PHE A 385 29.93 16.92 23.06
C PHE A 385 28.52 16.50 23.47
N GLU A 386 27.85 17.30 24.31
CA GLU A 386 26.50 17.03 24.82
C GLU A 386 25.43 17.12 23.71
N ASP A 387 25.70 17.91 22.67
CA ASP A 387 24.81 18.07 21.52
C ASP A 387 24.85 16.85 20.59
N VAL A 388 25.87 15.99 20.73
CA VAL A 388 26.02 14.79 19.91
C VAL A 388 25.00 13.74 20.32
N LYS A 389 24.05 13.50 19.43
CA LYS A 389 23.06 12.42 19.57
C LYS A 389 23.62 11.10 19.05
N SER A 390 23.21 10.00 19.66
CA SER A 390 23.48 8.68 19.09
C SER A 390 22.83 8.57 17.70
N PRO A 391 23.40 7.74 16.80
CA PRO A 391 22.79 7.46 15.51
C PRO A 391 21.35 6.92 15.66
N ARG A 392 20.53 7.10 14.62
CA ARG A 392 19.13 6.64 14.63
C ARG A 392 19.05 5.13 14.87
N GLY A 393 18.28 4.70 15.87
CA GLY A 393 18.17 3.29 16.27
C GLY A 393 19.27 2.79 17.21
N TRP A 394 20.17 3.67 17.65
CA TRP A 394 21.27 3.34 18.57
C TRP A 394 21.18 4.17 19.84
N GLU A 395 21.72 3.63 20.94
CA GLU A 395 21.85 4.32 22.22
C GLU A 395 23.30 4.27 22.71
N TRP A 396 23.73 5.27 23.47
CA TRP A 396 25.06 5.29 24.04
C TRP A 396 25.20 4.16 25.07
N SER A 397 26.17 3.27 24.86
CA SER A 397 26.51 2.21 25.82
C SER A 397 27.35 2.78 26.97
N GLU A 398 28.28 3.68 26.64
CA GLU A 398 29.20 4.31 27.59
C GLU A 398 28.78 5.73 27.97
N LYS A 399 29.26 6.24 29.10
CA LYS A 399 28.93 7.59 29.60
C LYS A 399 29.85 8.69 29.07
N LYS A 400 31.07 8.37 28.67
CA LYS A 400 32.11 9.34 28.32
C LYS A 400 32.66 9.04 26.92
N TRP A 401 33.11 10.09 26.24
CA TRP A 401 33.91 9.97 25.04
C TRP A 401 35.33 9.57 25.42
N ALA A 402 35.90 8.62 24.68
CA ALA A 402 37.29 8.21 24.79
C ALA A 402 38.10 8.85 23.66
N LEU A 403 39.30 9.31 23.98
CA LEU A 403 40.25 9.77 22.98
C LEU A 403 40.82 8.56 22.24
N ASP A 404 40.79 8.59 20.91
CA ASP A 404 41.45 7.56 20.11
C ASP A 404 42.98 7.76 20.15
N LEU A 405 43.69 6.73 20.62
CA LEU A 405 45.14 6.75 20.72
C LEU A 405 45.81 6.36 19.40
N TRP A 406 45.09 5.74 18.47
CA TRP A 406 45.64 5.24 17.21
C TRP A 406 45.45 6.23 16.06
N SER A 407 45.92 7.47 16.27
CA SER A 407 45.81 8.56 15.29
C SER A 407 46.42 8.23 13.93
N ARG A 408 47.45 7.37 13.89
CA ARG A 408 48.11 6.89 12.68
C ARG A 408 47.23 5.91 11.89
N GLU A 409 46.63 4.94 12.57
CA GLU A 409 45.90 3.84 11.92
C GLU A 409 44.71 4.37 11.11
N TRP A 410 43.91 5.26 11.71
CA TRP A 410 42.71 5.77 11.02
C TRP A 410 43.03 6.75 9.88
N VAL A 411 44.19 7.41 9.91
CA VAL A 411 44.68 8.27 8.83
C VAL A 411 45.18 7.43 7.66
N GLU A 412 45.90 6.34 7.95
CA GLU A 412 46.41 5.39 6.96
C GLU A 412 45.27 4.58 6.31
N GLU A 413 44.31 4.06 7.10
CA GLU A 413 43.13 3.35 6.61
C GLU A 413 42.30 4.18 5.63
N ARG A 414 42.19 5.49 5.88
CA ARG A 414 41.40 6.41 5.06
C ARG A 414 42.21 7.06 3.93
N ILE A 415 43.51 6.79 3.84
CA ILE A 415 44.42 7.36 2.83
C ILE A 415 44.24 8.89 2.74
N ILE A 416 44.08 9.54 3.89
CA ILE A 416 44.07 11.00 3.96
C ILE A 416 45.47 11.44 3.55
N THR A 417 45.66 12.53 2.80
CA THR A 417 47.00 13.00 2.37
C THR A 417 47.25 14.47 2.73
N GLY A 418 48.52 14.86 2.88
CA GLY A 418 48.90 16.24 3.19
C GLY A 418 48.67 16.62 4.64
N VAL A 419 48.96 15.69 5.55
CA VAL A 419 48.63 15.77 6.96
C VAL A 419 49.80 15.25 7.79
N GLU A 420 50.08 15.88 8.92
CA GLU A 420 51.09 15.48 9.90
C GLU A 420 50.39 14.90 11.13
N VAL A 421 50.80 13.70 11.57
CA VAL A 421 50.19 12.99 12.70
C VAL A 421 51.07 13.13 13.93
N GLU A 422 50.53 13.71 15.00
CA GLU A 422 51.18 13.76 16.30
C GLU A 422 51.05 12.39 16.99
N THR A 423 52.19 11.75 17.24
CA THR A 423 52.28 10.43 17.90
C THR A 423 52.48 10.54 19.41
N GLU A 424 52.84 11.70 19.94
CA GLU A 424 53.11 11.95 21.37
C GLU A 424 52.22 13.08 21.91
N GLY A 425 51.65 12.91 23.10
CA GLY A 425 50.75 13.91 23.70
C GLY A 425 49.27 13.70 23.35
N GLU A 426 48.61 14.74 22.82
CA GLU A 426 47.15 14.79 22.64
C GLU A 426 46.63 14.19 21.33
N ARG A 427 47.53 13.65 20.49
CA ARG A 427 47.21 12.92 19.24
C ARG A 427 46.49 13.76 18.19
N TRP A 428 46.91 15.02 18.03
CA TRP A 428 46.37 15.89 16.99
C TRP A 428 46.86 15.49 15.60
N VAL A 429 46.01 15.70 14.61
CA VAL A 429 46.30 15.47 13.21
C VAL A 429 46.22 16.82 12.48
N TYR A 430 47.36 17.34 12.04
CA TYR A 430 47.54 18.68 11.50
C TYR A 430 47.50 18.69 9.97
N ASP A 431 46.80 19.64 9.35
CA ASP A 431 46.99 19.91 7.91
C ASP A 431 48.44 20.36 7.66
N ILE A 432 49.03 19.98 6.52
CA ILE A 432 50.33 20.53 6.09
C ILE A 432 50.08 21.74 5.20
N ARG A 433 50.77 22.85 5.48
CA ARG A 433 50.82 24.02 4.60
C ARG A 433 51.95 23.83 3.59
N TYR A 434 51.61 23.75 2.31
CA TYR A 434 52.59 23.79 1.23
C TYR A 434 53.02 25.24 0.98
N GLU A 435 54.31 25.54 1.08
CA GLU A 435 54.87 26.81 0.63
C GLU A 435 54.66 26.92 -0.89
N GLY A 436 53.91 27.94 -1.33
CA GLY A 436 53.60 28.19 -2.74
C GLY A 436 52.13 28.56 -3.04
N HIS A 437 51.23 28.53 -2.05
CA HIS A 437 49.84 28.97 -2.21
C HIS A 437 49.65 30.42 -1.72
N GLU A 438 50.51 31.33 -2.18
CA GLU A 438 50.14 32.74 -2.25
C GLU A 438 49.12 32.92 -3.40
N GLU A 439 48.22 33.87 -3.23
CA GLU A 439 47.02 34.11 -4.02
C GLU A 439 47.30 34.24 -5.53
N ASP A 440 47.12 33.16 -6.31
CA ASP A 440 46.89 33.30 -7.75
C ASP A 440 45.44 33.76 -7.97
N SER A 441 45.27 35.08 -7.91
CA SER A 441 44.17 35.81 -8.53
C SER A 441 43.96 35.31 -9.95
N VAL A 442 42.72 34.93 -10.27
CA VAL A 442 42.28 34.47 -11.59
C VAL A 442 42.42 35.61 -12.60
N GLY A 443 43.60 35.72 -13.21
CA GLY A 443 43.91 36.65 -14.29
C GLY A 443 43.96 35.92 -15.63
N VAL A 444 43.03 36.25 -16.52
CA VAL A 444 43.00 35.81 -17.92
C VAL A 444 44.32 36.19 -18.61
N VAL A 445 45.05 35.21 -19.16
CA VAL A 445 46.22 35.47 -20.00
C VAL A 445 45.86 35.19 -21.46
N ASP A 446 45.82 36.29 -22.21
CA ASP A 446 45.77 36.33 -23.67
C ASP A 446 47.13 35.92 -24.28
N THR A 447 47.05 35.46 -25.51
CA THR A 447 48.10 34.92 -26.40
C THR A 447 49.48 35.61 -26.39
N GLY A 448 50.56 34.81 -26.45
CA GLY A 448 51.87 35.28 -26.95
C GLY A 448 53.13 34.60 -26.39
N SER A 449 53.62 33.59 -27.11
CA SER A 449 55.04 33.16 -27.26
C SER A 449 56.05 33.41 -26.11
N ASN A 450 56.59 32.33 -25.50
CA ASN A 450 57.97 31.89 -25.74
C ASN A 450 58.28 30.55 -25.03
N MET A 451 59.07 29.69 -25.68
CA MET A 451 59.52 28.41 -25.15
C MET A 451 60.54 28.56 -24.01
N GLY A 452 60.38 27.79 -22.94
CA GLY A 452 61.37 27.68 -21.88
C GLY A 452 61.12 26.49 -20.96
N SER A 453 61.67 25.32 -21.33
CA SER A 453 62.05 24.18 -20.48
C SER A 453 61.04 23.68 -19.43
N LEU A 454 60.40 22.55 -19.77
CA LEU A 454 59.81 21.62 -18.81
C LEU A 454 60.85 21.21 -17.74
N ARG A 455 60.71 21.75 -16.53
CA ARG A 455 61.30 21.16 -15.32
C ARG A 455 60.17 20.59 -14.48
N GLY A 456 60.19 19.27 -14.32
CA GLY A 456 59.06 18.45 -13.88
C GLY A 456 58.37 18.93 -12.61
N LYS A 457 57.03 18.84 -12.63
CA LYS A 457 56.21 18.71 -11.43
C LYS A 457 56.80 17.58 -10.59
N LYS A 458 57.49 17.93 -9.50
CA LYS A 458 57.80 16.98 -8.43
C LYS A 458 56.47 16.41 -7.95
N GLY A 459 56.32 15.10 -8.04
CA GLY A 459 55.20 14.37 -7.46
C GLY A 459 55.07 14.70 -5.98
N LEU A 460 53.82 14.73 -5.50
CA LEU A 460 53.50 14.90 -4.09
C LEU A 460 54.31 13.88 -3.27
N PRO A 461 55.11 14.29 -2.28
CA PRO A 461 55.63 13.34 -1.31
C PRO A 461 54.47 12.88 -0.42
N VAL A 462 54.07 11.62 -0.58
CA VAL A 462 53.31 10.87 0.42
C VAL A 462 54.29 10.54 1.54
N SER A 463 54.51 11.50 2.44
CA SER A 463 55.44 11.31 3.56
C SER A 463 54.69 11.50 4.87
N TRP A 464 54.36 10.37 5.49
CA TRP A 464 53.85 10.24 6.86
C TRP A 464 54.97 10.14 7.90
N GLU A 465 56.22 10.29 7.47
CA GLU A 465 57.41 10.20 8.31
C GLU A 465 57.62 11.49 9.10
N GLU A 466 57.28 11.39 10.39
CA GLU A 466 58.07 11.77 11.56
C GLU A 466 58.89 13.08 11.42
N ALA A 467 58.24 14.20 11.73
CA ALA A 467 58.94 15.41 12.18
C ALA A 467 59.05 15.38 13.72
N SER A 468 59.71 14.36 14.27
CA SER A 468 60.18 14.41 15.65
C SER A 468 61.48 15.20 15.71
N ASP A 469 61.47 16.21 16.57
CA ASP A 469 62.61 16.94 17.11
C ASP A 469 63.27 18.00 16.21
N VAL A 470 63.08 19.25 16.68
CA VAL A 470 63.78 20.49 16.29
C VAL A 470 63.23 21.17 15.02
N ASP A 471 62.37 22.19 15.24
CA ASP A 471 61.85 23.16 14.26
C ASP A 471 60.74 22.72 13.26
N GLY A 472 59.85 21.80 13.67
CA GLY A 472 58.67 21.39 12.88
C GLY A 472 57.46 22.34 12.90
N ALA A 473 57.48 23.42 13.69
CA ALA A 473 56.33 24.33 13.85
C ALA A 473 55.94 25.12 12.58
N GLY A 474 56.85 25.22 11.60
CA GLY A 474 56.69 26.11 10.43
C GLY A 474 55.81 25.59 9.29
N ARG A 475 55.46 24.29 9.27
CA ARG A 475 54.71 23.66 8.16
C ARG A 475 53.27 23.28 8.50
N ARG A 476 52.80 23.60 9.70
CA ARG A 476 51.42 23.30 10.13
C ARG A 476 50.44 24.27 9.45
N GLY A 477 49.38 23.72 8.89
CA GLY A 477 48.28 24.43 8.24
C GLY A 477 47.28 25.03 9.23
N GLU A 478 46.21 25.60 8.70
CA GLU A 478 45.21 26.32 9.51
C GLU A 478 44.30 25.41 10.34
N TRP A 479 44.27 24.11 10.07
CA TRP A 479 43.35 23.18 10.72
C TRP A 479 44.09 22.02 11.39
N ARG A 480 43.58 21.64 12.55
CA ARG A 480 43.92 20.37 13.20
C ARG A 480 42.65 19.64 13.63
N ARG A 481 42.75 18.32 13.71
CA ARG A 481 41.63 17.45 14.08
C ARG A 481 42.07 16.36 15.05
N ARG A 482 41.14 15.92 15.90
CA ARG A 482 41.36 14.85 16.86
C ARG A 482 40.15 13.94 16.89
N ARG A 483 40.38 12.62 16.85
CA ARG A 483 39.33 11.60 16.80
C ARG A 483 38.93 11.19 18.21
N TRP A 484 37.63 11.25 18.46
CA TRP A 484 36.98 10.79 19.69
C TRP A 484 36.06 9.62 19.34
N VAL A 485 36.07 8.58 20.16
CA VAL A 485 35.26 7.39 19.99
C VAL A 485 34.38 7.16 21.21
N ARG A 486 33.20 6.58 20.97
CA ARG A 486 32.28 6.17 22.04
C ARG A 486 31.44 4.99 21.58
N MET A 487 31.25 4.02 22.46
CA MET A 487 30.44 2.84 22.13
C MET A 487 28.95 3.16 22.12
N VAL A 488 28.27 2.69 21.08
CA VAL A 488 26.83 2.59 21.01
C VAL A 488 26.39 1.14 21.03
N LYS A 489 25.23 0.88 21.62
CA LYS A 489 24.53 -0.40 21.49
C LYS A 489 23.25 -0.19 20.70
N ARG A 490 22.85 -1.19 19.93
CA ARG A 490 21.59 -1.16 19.20
C ARG A 490 20.45 -1.05 20.21
N ARG A 491 19.59 -0.05 20.03
CA ARG A 491 18.43 0.14 20.91
C ARG A 491 17.42 -0.98 20.61
N TRP A 492 16.95 -1.65 21.66
CA TRP A 492 15.75 -2.47 21.57
C TRP A 492 14.55 -1.53 21.47
N GLU A 493 13.84 -1.59 20.36
CA GLU A 493 12.56 -0.90 20.23
C GLU A 493 11.52 -1.75 20.97
N HIS A 494 11.55 -1.67 22.30
CA HIS A 494 10.50 -2.26 23.12
C HIS A 494 9.23 -1.43 22.94
N GLU A 495 8.11 -2.11 22.68
CA GLU A 495 6.79 -1.52 22.46
C GLU A 495 6.16 -0.99 23.76
N ASP A 496 6.95 -0.29 24.58
CA ASP A 496 6.51 0.38 25.80
C ASP A 496 6.85 1.86 25.69
N GLY A 497 5.96 2.69 25.12
CA GLY A 497 6.12 4.13 25.21
C GLY A 497 5.47 5.01 24.14
N GLU A 498 4.23 4.74 23.74
CA GLU A 498 3.35 5.82 23.26
C GLU A 498 2.98 6.70 24.47
N GLY A 499 3.94 7.53 24.91
CA GLY A 499 3.82 8.34 26.13
C GLY A 499 4.60 9.65 26.14
N ASP A 500 5.60 9.86 25.27
CA ASP A 500 6.49 11.03 25.39
C ASP A 500 6.55 11.93 24.13
N ALA A 501 5.66 11.73 23.16
CA ALA A 501 5.58 12.59 21.97
C ALA A 501 4.57 13.75 22.10
N ALA A 502 3.99 13.96 23.29
CA ALA A 502 3.04 15.03 23.58
C ALA A 502 3.58 16.04 24.59
N GLU A 503 4.87 16.35 24.58
CA GLU A 503 5.38 17.52 25.32
C GLU A 503 6.61 18.15 24.67
N LYS A 504 6.45 18.64 23.43
CA LYS A 504 7.24 19.79 22.94
C LYS A 504 6.32 20.74 22.17
N LYS A 505 5.99 21.84 22.84
CA LYS A 505 5.51 23.09 22.24
C LYS A 505 6.50 23.62 21.21
#